data_AF-A0A7C2LEW9-F1
#
_entry.id   AF-A0A7C2LEW9-F1
#
_cell.length_a   1.000
_cell.length_b   1.000
_cell.length_c   1.000
_cell.angle_alpha   90.00
_cell.angle_beta   90.00
_cell.angle_gamma   90.00
#
_symmetry.space_group_name_H-M   'P 1'
#
loop_
_entity.id
_entity.type
_entity.pdbx_description
1 polymer ?
#
loop_
_entity_poly.entity_id
_entity_poly.type
_entity_poly.pdbx_seq_one_letter_code
_entity_poly.pdbx_strand_id
1 'polypeptide(L)'
;MSKTAFSIVTVVVAVSLCMGQPASTERRINLQVQSATFTKVCDALARQYSLNIVAELHLANNPPASNVEIKDLSEQKAVATLAEYYGRVFVFTGKAYILRSKRWALRREQDRFGIVNYGLKWSTAGKVTIATKTTSEGLLRLNVEVTEASLSAFAQELSKRTGWLLHVEKDLEQIRLFIRWNDASPGELLEALTVLLGARQTVRIDRSEEQKRRDLHQLEAAADARSEEERESEQLLPKLLAVLNEEEKQRWLNGERLSVPLSRLPADAFTQAYEYAAKRFQRALKTFPSEYAPPPDLLSNIEDISLVLPSPSETVIRVFVRDRRQNVDYLL
;
A
#
# COMPACT_ATOMS: atom_id res chain seq x y z
N MET A 1 18.67 -6.85 -17.89
CA MET A 1 17.23 -6.64 -17.61
C MET A 1 16.97 -6.93 -16.12
N SER A 2 16.89 -5.89 -15.29
CA SER A 2 16.52 -6.03 -13.88
C SER A 2 15.00 -6.00 -13.75
N LYS A 3 14.38 -7.10 -13.34
CA LYS A 3 12.99 -7.12 -12.89
C LYS A 3 12.96 -6.55 -11.46
N THR A 4 12.71 -5.25 -11.32
CA THR A 4 12.51 -4.66 -10.00
C THR A 4 11.18 -5.14 -9.45
N ALA A 5 11.22 -5.95 -8.40
CA ALA A 5 10.06 -6.41 -7.68
C ALA A 5 9.37 -5.22 -7.01
N PHE A 6 8.15 -4.90 -7.45
CA PHE A 6 7.30 -3.94 -6.76
C PHE A 6 6.72 -4.64 -5.54
N SER A 7 7.26 -4.32 -4.36
CA SER A 7 6.79 -4.89 -3.11
C SER A 7 5.43 -4.28 -2.75
N ILE A 8 4.36 -5.04 -2.96
CA ILE A 8 3.07 -4.82 -2.31
C ILE A 8 3.25 -5.38 -0.90
N VAL A 9 3.32 -4.51 0.11
CA VAL A 9 3.29 -4.99 1.49
C VAL A 9 1.82 -5.27 1.82
N THR A 10 1.44 -6.54 1.76
CA THR A 10 0.19 -7.01 2.34
C THR A 10 0.44 -7.27 3.82
N VAL A 11 -0.04 -6.37 4.68
CA VAL A 11 -0.05 -6.61 6.12
C VAL A 11 -1.36 -7.33 6.44
N VAL A 12 -1.27 -8.63 6.73
CA VAL A 12 -2.38 -9.35 7.34
C VAL A 12 -2.39 -8.98 8.82
N VAL A 13 -3.24 -8.02 9.18
CA VAL A 13 -3.48 -7.71 10.58
C VAL A 13 -4.42 -8.79 11.10
N ALA A 14 -3.87 -9.78 11.80
CA ALA A 14 -4.66 -10.67 12.63
C ALA A 14 -5.17 -9.84 13.81
N VAL A 15 -6.34 -9.20 13.64
CA VAL A 15 -7.06 -8.62 14.76
C VAL A 15 -7.48 -9.78 15.64
N SER A 16 -6.73 -9.99 16.72
CA SER A 16 -7.19 -10.81 17.83
C SER A 16 -8.58 -10.32 18.18
N LEU A 17 -9.57 -11.22 18.27
CA LEU A 17 -10.92 -10.89 18.70
C LEU A 17 -10.83 -10.17 20.06
N CYS A 18 -10.72 -8.85 20.08
CA CYS A 18 -10.68 -8.06 21.30
C CYS A 18 -12.11 -8.06 21.85
N MET A 19 -12.45 -9.14 22.55
CA MET A 19 -13.65 -9.24 23.34
C MET A 19 -13.44 -8.36 24.56
N GLY A 20 -13.88 -7.10 24.48
CA GLY A 20 -13.92 -6.21 25.62
C GLY A 20 -15.07 -6.61 26.54
N GLN A 21 -14.95 -6.32 27.84
CA GLN A 21 -16.12 -6.22 28.71
C GLN A 21 -16.63 -4.78 28.67
N PRO A 22 -17.95 -4.55 28.56
CA PRO A 22 -18.48 -3.21 28.76
C PRO A 22 -18.06 -2.73 30.14
N ALA A 23 -17.65 -1.47 30.25
CA ALA A 23 -17.37 -0.88 31.56
C ALA A 23 -18.59 -1.14 32.45
N SER A 24 -18.35 -1.48 33.72
CA SER A 24 -19.39 -1.56 34.74
C SER A 24 -20.06 -0.18 34.86
N THR A 25 -21.06 0.08 34.03
CA THR A 25 -21.84 1.31 34.09
C THR A 25 -23.00 1.08 35.04
N GLU A 26 -23.14 1.95 36.04
CA GLU A 26 -24.33 2.01 36.91
C GLU A 26 -25.59 2.43 36.13
N ARG A 27 -25.46 2.73 34.83
CA ARG A 27 -26.53 3.19 33.96
C ARG A 27 -27.64 2.15 33.86
N ARG A 28 -28.83 2.55 34.32
CA ARG A 28 -30.07 1.78 34.24
C ARG A 28 -30.85 2.15 32.98
N ILE A 29 -31.19 1.15 32.18
CA ILE A 29 -31.94 1.28 30.94
C ILE A 29 -33.42 1.08 31.21
N ASN A 30 -34.20 2.07 30.78
CA ASN A 30 -35.65 2.06 30.67
C ASN A 30 -36.04 2.38 29.22
N LEU A 31 -36.53 1.38 28.49
CA LEU A 31 -36.85 1.49 27.07
C LEU A 31 -38.25 0.96 26.82
N GLN A 32 -39.08 1.74 26.14
CA GLN A 32 -40.39 1.31 25.68
C GLN A 32 -40.57 1.68 24.21
N VAL A 33 -40.86 0.68 23.38
CA VAL A 33 -41.03 0.87 21.93
C VAL A 33 -42.27 0.11 21.47
N GLN A 34 -43.21 0.83 20.86
CA GLN A 34 -44.41 0.25 20.24
C GLN A 34 -44.12 -0.13 18.77
N SER A 35 -44.76 -1.19 18.27
CA SER A 35 -44.53 -1.71 16.91
C SER A 35 -43.02 -1.87 16.63
N ALA A 36 -42.37 -2.55 17.57
CA ALA A 36 -40.94 -2.63 17.75
C ALA A 36 -40.31 -3.61 16.74
N THR A 37 -39.87 -3.07 15.61
CA THR A 37 -38.90 -3.77 14.75
C THR A 37 -37.51 -3.71 15.39
N PHE A 38 -36.67 -4.69 15.10
CA PHE A 38 -35.30 -4.73 15.60
C PHE A 38 -34.53 -3.42 15.33
N THR A 39 -34.64 -2.88 14.12
CA THR A 39 -34.02 -1.59 13.73
C THR A 39 -34.51 -0.45 14.62
N LYS A 40 -35.82 -0.35 14.88
CA LYS A 40 -36.41 0.70 15.72
C LYS A 40 -35.93 0.60 17.17
N VAL A 41 -35.89 -0.61 17.71
CA VAL A 41 -35.40 -0.84 19.08
C VAL A 41 -33.92 -0.49 19.20
N CYS A 42 -33.09 -0.90 18.23
CA CYS A 42 -31.68 -0.54 18.22
C CYS A 42 -31.46 0.97 18.08
N ASP A 43 -32.22 1.64 17.23
CA ASP A 43 -32.16 3.11 17.07
C ASP A 43 -32.61 3.85 18.33
N ALA A 44 -33.70 3.43 18.96
CA ALA A 44 -34.17 4.00 20.21
C ALA A 44 -33.13 3.83 21.33
N LEU A 45 -32.57 2.62 21.48
CA LEU A 45 -31.53 2.34 22.47
C LEU A 45 -30.26 3.17 22.21
N ALA A 46 -29.78 3.20 20.97
CA ALA A 46 -28.59 3.95 20.59
C ALA A 46 -28.76 5.45 20.82
N ARG A 47 -29.91 6.03 20.46
CA ARG A 47 -30.17 7.47 20.61
C ARG A 47 -30.40 7.87 22.07
N GLN A 48 -31.27 7.16 22.79
CA GLN A 48 -31.66 7.52 24.15
C GLN A 48 -30.47 7.39 25.14
N TYR A 49 -29.57 6.44 24.90
CA TYR A 49 -28.47 6.14 25.81
C TYR A 49 -27.08 6.42 25.19
N SER A 50 -27.03 6.98 23.99
CA SER A 50 -25.78 7.22 23.26
C SER A 50 -24.92 5.96 23.12
N LEU A 51 -25.54 4.79 22.92
CA LEU A 51 -24.81 3.53 22.74
C LEU A 51 -24.38 3.38 21.30
N ASN A 52 -23.13 2.94 21.11
CA ASN A 52 -22.66 2.54 19.81
C ASN A 52 -23.11 1.11 19.51
N ILE A 53 -23.83 0.93 18.42
CA ILE A 53 -24.42 -0.34 18.01
C ILE A 53 -24.10 -0.59 16.54
N VAL A 54 -23.64 -1.80 16.26
CA VAL A 54 -23.44 -2.32 14.91
C VAL A 54 -24.21 -3.63 14.81
N ALA A 55 -25.08 -3.78 13.81
CA ALA A 55 -25.89 -4.97 13.66
C ALA A 55 -26.08 -5.40 12.21
N GLU A 56 -26.22 -6.71 12.03
CA GLU A 56 -26.59 -7.37 10.77
C GLU A 56 -28.12 -7.52 10.71
N LEU A 57 -28.70 -7.15 9.57
CA LEU A 57 -30.14 -7.25 9.32
C LEU A 57 -30.42 -8.40 8.35
N HIS A 58 -31.57 -9.06 8.55
CA HIS A 58 -32.02 -10.17 7.71
C HIS A 58 -33.38 -9.89 7.12
N LEU A 59 -33.60 -10.43 5.93
CA LEU A 59 -34.79 -10.17 5.15
C LEU A 59 -35.96 -11.01 5.67
N ALA A 60 -35.70 -12.28 6.00
CA ALA A 60 -36.74 -13.23 6.44
C ALA A 60 -37.03 -13.25 7.95
N ASN A 61 -36.56 -12.27 8.75
CA ASN A 61 -36.83 -12.28 10.19
C ASN A 61 -36.62 -10.92 10.84
N ASN A 62 -37.74 -10.32 11.28
CA ASN A 62 -37.90 -9.45 12.44
C ASN A 62 -39.39 -8.98 12.44
N PRO A 63 -40.38 -9.88 12.54
CA PRO A 63 -41.77 -9.45 12.65
C PRO A 63 -41.87 -8.46 13.82
N PRO A 64 -42.51 -7.29 13.63
CA PRO A 64 -42.56 -6.29 14.68
C PRO A 64 -43.20 -6.90 15.92
N ALA A 65 -42.54 -6.76 17.06
CA ALA A 65 -43.19 -7.00 18.33
C ALA A 65 -44.23 -5.91 18.56
N SER A 66 -45.37 -6.27 19.15
CA SER A 66 -46.42 -5.31 19.52
C SER A 66 -45.87 -4.24 20.48
N ASN A 67 -45.10 -4.67 21.48
CA ASN A 67 -44.40 -3.81 22.42
C ASN A 67 -43.09 -4.47 22.89
N VAL A 68 -42.02 -3.68 23.02
CA VAL A 68 -40.78 -4.06 23.70
C VAL A 68 -40.60 -3.13 24.89
N GLU A 69 -40.54 -3.71 26.09
CA GLU A 69 -40.32 -2.98 27.34
C GLU A 69 -39.11 -3.57 28.08
N ILE A 70 -38.17 -2.69 28.41
CA ILE A 70 -37.07 -2.96 29.33
C ILE A 70 -37.22 -1.97 30.47
N LYS A 71 -37.23 -2.49 31.70
CA LYS A 71 -37.35 -1.67 32.90
C LYS A 71 -36.20 -1.98 33.83
N ASP A 72 -35.49 -0.93 34.21
CA ASP A 72 -34.45 -0.97 35.23
C ASP A 72 -33.46 -2.14 35.05
N LEU A 73 -32.86 -2.28 33.86
CA LEU A 73 -31.77 -3.23 33.62
C LEU A 73 -30.44 -2.49 33.46
N SER A 74 -29.33 -3.12 33.86
CA SER A 74 -28.02 -2.59 33.48
C SER A 74 -27.88 -2.60 31.96
N GLU A 75 -27.06 -1.71 31.42
CA GLU A 75 -26.85 -1.57 29.97
C GLU A 75 -26.58 -2.91 29.27
N GLN A 76 -25.60 -3.67 29.77
CA GLN A 76 -25.26 -4.97 29.21
C GLN A 76 -26.43 -5.97 29.30
N LYS A 77 -27.18 -5.99 30.41
CA LYS A 77 -28.35 -6.88 30.54
C LYS A 77 -29.47 -6.46 29.59
N ALA A 78 -29.72 -5.16 29.43
CA ALA A 78 -30.70 -4.65 28.49
C ALA A 78 -30.36 -5.05 27.05
N VAL A 79 -29.10 -4.86 26.63
CA VAL A 79 -28.63 -5.29 25.29
C VAL A 79 -28.73 -6.80 25.14
N ALA A 80 -28.37 -7.58 26.17
CA ALA A 80 -28.48 -9.04 26.16
C ALA A 80 -29.93 -9.51 25.98
N THR A 81 -30.87 -8.94 26.76
CA THR A 81 -32.29 -9.24 26.68
C THR A 81 -32.86 -8.91 25.29
N LEU A 82 -32.52 -7.75 24.73
CA LEU A 82 -32.93 -7.39 23.37
C LEU A 82 -32.33 -8.31 22.31
N ALA A 83 -31.05 -8.63 22.43
CA ALA A 83 -30.39 -9.54 21.52
C ALA A 83 -31.09 -10.90 21.53
N GLU A 84 -31.36 -11.46 22.71
CA GLU A 84 -32.06 -12.73 22.85
C GLU A 84 -33.47 -12.68 22.24
N TYR A 85 -34.22 -11.61 22.53
CA TYR A 85 -35.58 -11.40 22.03
C TYR A 85 -35.65 -11.46 20.49
N TYR A 86 -34.65 -10.89 19.80
CA TYR A 86 -34.56 -10.89 18.34
C TYR A 86 -33.69 -12.03 17.77
N GLY A 87 -33.38 -13.06 18.56
CA GLY A 87 -32.62 -14.23 18.12
C GLY A 87 -31.15 -13.93 17.76
N ARG A 88 -30.59 -12.88 18.35
CA ARG A 88 -29.22 -12.41 18.17
C ARG A 88 -28.30 -12.90 19.28
N VAL A 89 -27.01 -12.84 18.99
CA VAL A 89 -25.94 -12.80 19.97
C VAL A 89 -25.31 -11.43 19.92
N PHE A 90 -24.78 -10.97 21.05
CA PHE A 90 -24.02 -9.73 21.09
C PHE A 90 -22.57 -10.00 21.48
N VAL A 91 -21.67 -9.18 20.96
CA VAL A 91 -20.25 -9.11 21.33
C VAL A 91 -19.93 -7.64 21.58
N PHE A 92 -19.12 -7.34 22.59
CA PHE A 92 -18.67 -5.98 22.86
C PHE A 92 -17.19 -5.83 22.45
N THR A 93 -16.88 -4.81 21.65
CA THR A 93 -15.52 -4.56 21.13
C THR A 93 -14.86 -3.37 21.80
N GLY A 94 -15.10 -3.17 23.10
CA GLY A 94 -14.55 -2.04 23.86
C GLY A 94 -15.29 -0.71 23.68
N LYS A 95 -15.89 -0.48 22.50
CA LYS A 95 -16.63 0.76 22.19
C LYS A 95 -18.02 0.58 21.58
N ALA A 96 -18.35 -0.60 21.08
CA ALA A 96 -19.64 -0.85 20.43
C ALA A 96 -20.19 -2.24 20.75
N TYR A 97 -21.52 -2.34 20.79
CA TYR A 97 -22.25 -3.58 20.83
C TYR A 97 -22.48 -4.09 19.40
N ILE A 98 -21.96 -5.27 19.12
CA ILE A 98 -22.06 -5.94 17.83
C ILE A 98 -23.16 -7.00 17.92
N LEU A 99 -24.28 -6.81 17.23
CA LEU A 99 -25.41 -7.74 17.23
C LEU A 99 -25.47 -8.53 15.91
N ARG A 100 -25.25 -9.83 15.99
CA ARG A 100 -25.33 -10.75 14.84
C ARG A 100 -26.29 -11.89 15.13
N SER A 101 -26.79 -12.55 14.09
CA SER A 101 -27.64 -13.74 14.27
C SER A 101 -26.88 -14.90 14.92
N LYS A 102 -27.55 -15.68 15.79
CA LYS A 102 -27.00 -16.93 16.37
C LYS A 102 -26.49 -17.89 15.29
N ARG A 103 -27.20 -17.97 14.17
CA ARG A 103 -26.85 -18.79 12.99
C ARG A 103 -26.63 -17.91 11.75
N TRP A 104 -25.76 -16.91 11.87
CA TRP A 104 -25.52 -15.89 10.84
C TRP A 104 -25.25 -16.48 9.44
N ALA A 105 -24.41 -17.53 9.32
CA ALA A 105 -24.08 -18.14 8.03
C ALA A 105 -25.32 -18.73 7.33
N LEU A 106 -26.10 -19.52 8.07
CA LEU A 106 -27.36 -20.09 7.58
C LEU A 106 -28.36 -18.98 7.20
N ARG A 107 -28.43 -17.89 7.97
CA ARG A 107 -29.34 -16.79 7.70
C ARG A 107 -28.97 -16.04 6.42
N ARG A 108 -27.69 -15.78 6.17
CA ARG A 108 -27.22 -15.16 4.91
C ARG A 108 -27.59 -16.01 3.71
N GLU A 109 -27.41 -17.33 3.80
CA GLU A 109 -27.82 -18.27 2.75
C GLU A 109 -29.34 -18.27 2.52
N GLN A 110 -30.14 -18.25 3.59
CA GLN A 110 -31.60 -18.16 3.48
C GLN A 110 -32.06 -16.85 2.83
N ASP A 111 -31.48 -15.72 3.20
CA ASP A 111 -31.79 -14.43 2.58
C ASP A 111 -31.40 -14.44 1.09
N ARG A 112 -30.20 -14.94 0.76
CA ARG A 112 -29.73 -15.09 -0.63
C ARG A 112 -30.67 -15.98 -1.44
N PHE A 113 -31.01 -17.16 -0.92
CA PHE A 113 -31.94 -18.10 -1.55
C PHE A 113 -33.32 -17.45 -1.75
N GLY A 114 -33.78 -16.72 -0.75
CA GLY A 114 -35.02 -15.92 -0.77
C GLY A 114 -35.07 -14.90 -1.89
N ILE A 115 -34.00 -14.12 -2.03
CA ILE A 115 -33.87 -13.08 -3.07
C ILE A 115 -33.84 -13.72 -4.47
N VAL A 116 -33.02 -14.77 -4.63
CA VAL A 116 -32.78 -15.39 -5.94
C VAL A 116 -33.98 -16.21 -6.43
N ASN A 117 -34.59 -17.02 -5.55
CA ASN A 117 -35.60 -18.00 -5.96
C ASN A 117 -37.04 -17.51 -5.77
N TYR A 118 -37.28 -16.56 -4.87
CA TYR A 118 -38.63 -16.06 -4.55
C TYR A 118 -38.79 -14.56 -4.78
N GLY A 119 -37.78 -13.88 -5.33
CA GLY A 119 -37.85 -12.46 -5.64
C GLY A 119 -38.04 -11.57 -4.40
N LEU A 120 -37.67 -12.07 -3.21
CA LEU A 120 -37.75 -11.31 -1.98
C LEU A 120 -36.86 -10.07 -2.07
N LYS A 121 -37.37 -8.92 -1.60
CA LYS A 121 -36.66 -7.64 -1.69
C LYS A 121 -36.80 -6.86 -0.39
N TRP A 122 -35.75 -6.11 -0.08
CA TRP A 122 -35.81 -5.08 0.94
C TRP A 122 -36.80 -4.00 0.52
N SER A 123 -37.60 -3.53 1.46
CA SER A 123 -38.62 -2.50 1.23
C SER A 123 -38.03 -1.11 0.98
N THR A 124 -36.81 -0.86 1.45
CA THR A 124 -36.11 0.42 1.27
C THR A 124 -34.68 0.21 0.78
N ALA A 125 -34.12 1.24 0.14
CA ALA A 125 -32.70 1.24 -0.23
C ALA A 125 -31.76 1.41 0.99
N GLY A 126 -32.31 1.80 2.15
CA GLY A 126 -31.54 2.19 3.33
C GLY A 126 -30.90 3.57 3.20
N LYS A 127 -30.28 4.03 4.30
CA LYS A 127 -29.58 5.31 4.39
C LYS A 127 -28.20 5.10 5.03
N VAL A 128 -27.19 5.75 4.46
CA VAL A 128 -25.83 5.85 5.03
C VAL A 128 -25.53 7.33 5.24
N THR A 129 -25.02 7.68 6.41
CA THR A 129 -24.54 9.03 6.72
C THR A 129 -23.26 8.88 7.54
N ILE A 130 -22.18 9.44 7.02
CA ILE A 130 -20.86 9.43 7.66
C ILE A 130 -20.39 10.88 7.71
N ALA A 131 -20.35 11.43 8.93
CA ALA A 131 -19.75 12.74 9.18
C ALA A 131 -18.33 12.55 9.71
N THR A 132 -17.40 13.32 9.18
CA THR A 132 -15.98 13.28 9.57
C THR A 132 -15.65 14.47 10.47
N LYS A 133 -14.81 14.22 11.47
CA LYS A 133 -14.23 15.24 12.34
C LYS A 133 -12.75 14.93 12.52
N THR A 134 -11.90 15.93 12.40
CA THR A 134 -10.48 15.80 12.74
C THR A 134 -10.27 16.35 14.15
N THR A 135 -9.58 15.61 15.02
CA THR A 135 -9.22 16.10 16.35
C THR A 135 -8.11 17.15 16.27
N SER A 136 -7.85 17.85 17.37
CA SER A 136 -6.69 18.75 17.49
C SER A 136 -5.35 18.06 17.26
N GLU A 137 -5.29 16.75 17.47
CA GLU A 137 -4.11 15.90 17.26
C GLU A 137 -4.02 15.37 15.81
N GLY A 138 -4.91 15.78 14.92
CA GLY A 138 -4.94 15.33 13.53
C GLY A 138 -5.58 13.96 13.30
N LEU A 139 -6.19 13.35 14.32
CA LEU A 139 -6.82 12.04 14.20
C LEU A 139 -8.22 12.14 13.58
N LEU A 140 -8.52 11.26 12.63
CA LEU A 140 -9.83 11.17 11.99
C LEU A 140 -10.82 10.44 12.90
N ARG A 141 -11.97 11.07 13.15
CA ARG A 141 -13.11 10.54 13.89
C ARG A 141 -14.37 10.60 13.03
N LEU A 142 -15.23 9.60 13.19
CA LEU A 142 -16.41 9.37 12.36
C LEU A 142 -17.66 9.31 13.24
N ASN A 143 -18.71 10.02 12.83
CA ASN A 143 -20.07 9.76 13.30
C ASN A 143 -20.81 9.02 12.18
N VAL A 144 -21.22 7.79 12.47
CA VAL A 144 -21.74 6.86 11.48
C VAL A 144 -23.19 6.51 11.82
N GLU A 145 -24.07 6.79 10.86
CA GLU A 145 -25.46 6.37 10.89
C GLU A 145 -25.77 5.54 9.64
N VAL A 146 -26.05 4.26 9.84
CA VAL A 146 -26.54 3.35 8.80
C VAL A 146 -27.87 2.78 9.23
N THR A 147 -28.87 2.87 8.36
CA THR A 147 -30.18 2.28 8.58
C THR A 147 -30.54 1.48 7.34
N GLU A 148 -30.55 0.15 7.46
CA GLU A 148 -30.98 -0.78 6.40
C GLU A 148 -30.19 -0.65 5.09
N ALA A 149 -28.99 -0.08 5.09
CA ALA A 149 -28.16 0.04 3.89
C ALA A 149 -27.30 -1.21 3.68
N SER A 150 -26.91 -1.49 2.43
CA SER A 150 -26.01 -2.60 2.12
C SER A 150 -24.58 -2.29 2.56
N LEU A 151 -23.80 -3.34 2.85
CA LEU A 151 -22.39 -3.23 3.16
C LEU A 151 -21.60 -2.57 2.01
N SER A 152 -21.97 -2.84 0.76
CA SER A 152 -21.40 -2.17 -0.40
C SER A 152 -21.67 -0.65 -0.42
N ALA A 153 -22.90 -0.22 -0.14
CA ALA A 153 -23.25 1.21 -0.09
C ALA A 153 -22.52 1.90 1.06
N PHE A 154 -22.41 1.24 2.21
CA PHE A 154 -21.61 1.72 3.33
C PHE A 154 -20.12 1.86 2.96
N ALA A 155 -19.53 0.84 2.31
CA ALA A 155 -18.13 0.85 1.90
C ALA A 155 -17.82 1.99 0.91
N GLN A 156 -18.73 2.25 -0.04
CA GLN A 156 -18.62 3.36 -0.98
C GLN A 156 -18.63 4.72 -0.27
N GLU A 157 -19.59 4.95 0.64
CA GLU A 157 -19.66 6.22 1.37
C GLU A 157 -18.47 6.39 2.32
N LEU A 158 -18.02 5.32 3.00
CA LEU A 158 -16.83 5.35 3.84
C LEU A 158 -15.59 5.73 3.03
N SER A 159 -15.42 5.12 1.85
CA SER A 159 -14.30 5.41 0.95
C SER A 159 -14.33 6.86 0.49
N LYS A 160 -15.51 7.37 0.13
CA LYS A 160 -15.71 8.77 -0.27
C LYS A 160 -15.34 9.76 0.84
N ARG A 161 -15.63 9.44 2.10
CA ARG A 161 -15.41 10.36 3.23
C ARG A 161 -14.01 10.30 3.82
N THR A 162 -13.36 9.15 3.74
CA THR A 162 -12.09 8.89 4.45
C THR A 162 -10.90 8.69 3.52
N GLY A 163 -11.14 8.43 2.22
CA GLY A 163 -10.11 8.00 1.28
C GLY A 163 -9.68 6.53 1.45
N TRP A 164 -10.21 5.82 2.46
CA TRP A 164 -9.88 4.42 2.68
C TRP A 164 -10.70 3.53 1.77
N LEU A 165 -10.05 2.82 0.86
CA LEU A 165 -10.72 1.90 -0.04
C LEU A 165 -11.06 0.60 0.70
N LEU A 166 -12.35 0.36 0.94
CA LEU A 166 -12.84 -0.87 1.55
C LEU A 166 -13.29 -1.87 0.47
N HIS A 167 -12.51 -2.94 0.28
CA HIS A 167 -12.89 -4.05 -0.58
C HIS A 167 -13.77 -5.03 0.18
N VAL A 168 -14.97 -5.30 -0.34
CA VAL A 168 -15.96 -6.21 0.23
C VAL A 168 -16.08 -7.42 -0.69
N GLU A 169 -16.07 -8.64 -0.12
CA GLU A 169 -16.31 -9.86 -0.90
C GLU A 169 -17.73 -9.84 -1.49
N LYS A 170 -17.88 -10.32 -2.72
CA LYS A 170 -19.14 -10.28 -3.48
C LYS A 170 -20.33 -10.87 -2.71
N ASP A 171 -20.11 -11.96 -1.98
CA ASP A 171 -21.15 -12.63 -1.19
C ASP A 171 -21.59 -11.83 0.05
N LEU A 172 -20.80 -10.84 0.48
CA LEU A 172 -21.08 -9.99 1.63
C LEU A 172 -21.65 -8.62 1.22
N GLU A 173 -21.51 -8.19 -0.04
CA GLU A 173 -21.90 -6.85 -0.51
C GLU A 173 -23.34 -6.48 -0.18
N GLN A 174 -24.26 -7.45 -0.26
CA GLN A 174 -25.70 -7.24 -0.10
C GLN A 174 -26.19 -7.39 1.35
N ILE A 175 -25.29 -7.74 2.29
CA ILE A 175 -25.64 -7.79 3.71
C ILE A 175 -26.11 -6.40 4.15
N ARG A 176 -27.27 -6.33 4.79
CA ARG A 176 -27.82 -5.08 5.31
C ARG A 176 -27.34 -4.82 6.72
N LEU A 177 -27.03 -3.56 6.98
CA LEU A 177 -26.45 -3.11 8.24
C LEU A 177 -27.38 -2.13 8.95
N PHE A 178 -27.28 -2.15 10.27
CA PHE A 178 -27.64 -1.04 11.12
C PHE A 178 -26.39 -0.59 11.87
N ILE A 179 -26.09 0.71 11.81
CA ILE A 179 -24.97 1.30 12.54
C ILE A 179 -25.44 2.60 13.17
N ARG A 180 -25.16 2.74 14.46
CA ARG A 180 -25.14 4.02 15.17
C ARG A 180 -23.84 4.05 15.93
N TRP A 181 -22.93 4.94 15.53
CA TRP A 181 -21.65 5.06 16.20
C TRP A 181 -21.23 6.51 16.24
N ASN A 182 -21.04 7.03 17.44
CA ASN A 182 -20.50 8.36 17.66
C ASN A 182 -19.00 8.26 17.97
N ASP A 183 -18.21 9.10 17.30
CA ASP A 183 -16.78 9.24 17.54
C ASP A 183 -16.00 7.90 17.35
N ALA A 184 -16.17 7.24 16.19
CA ALA A 184 -15.39 6.06 15.81
C ALA A 184 -14.08 6.46 15.13
N SER A 185 -12.97 5.75 15.40
CA SER A 185 -11.85 5.75 14.45
C SER A 185 -12.17 4.81 13.27
N PRO A 186 -11.57 5.03 12.08
CA PRO A 186 -11.70 4.08 10.97
C PRO A 186 -11.32 2.65 11.37
N GLY A 187 -10.27 2.47 12.17
CA GLY A 187 -9.82 1.16 12.65
C GLY A 187 -10.84 0.47 13.55
N GLU A 188 -11.41 1.19 14.52
CA GLU A 188 -12.45 0.68 15.43
C GLU A 188 -13.69 0.21 14.67
N LEU A 189 -14.08 0.98 13.64
CA LEU A 189 -15.21 0.65 12.79
C LEU A 189 -14.96 -0.62 11.97
N LEU A 190 -13.76 -0.78 11.40
CA LEU A 190 -13.38 -1.97 10.65
C LEU A 190 -13.28 -3.21 11.55
N GLU A 191 -12.77 -3.06 12.78
CA GLU A 191 -12.73 -4.13 13.78
C GLU A 191 -14.13 -4.64 14.10
N ALA A 192 -15.04 -3.73 14.41
CA ALA A 192 -16.44 -4.07 14.67
C ALA A 192 -17.10 -4.78 13.49
N LEU A 193 -16.88 -4.32 12.25
CA LEU A 193 -17.38 -4.97 11.05
C LEU A 193 -16.78 -6.36 10.85
N THR A 194 -15.51 -6.54 11.19
CA THR A 194 -14.83 -7.84 11.12
C THR A 194 -15.44 -8.84 12.09
N VAL A 195 -15.71 -8.41 13.33
CA VAL A 195 -16.41 -9.21 14.35
C VAL A 195 -17.84 -9.54 13.92
N LEU A 196 -18.56 -8.56 13.37
CA LEU A 196 -19.92 -8.74 12.86
C LEU A 196 -19.97 -9.81 11.75
N LEU A 197 -19.08 -9.68 10.77
CA LEU A 197 -19.07 -10.50 9.57
C LEU A 197 -18.43 -11.88 9.78
N GLY A 198 -17.65 -12.05 10.85
CA GLY A 198 -16.78 -13.22 11.02
C GLY A 198 -15.64 -13.24 10.02
N ALA A 199 -15.21 -12.04 9.58
CA ALA A 199 -14.24 -11.86 8.50
C ALA A 199 -12.80 -11.77 9.03
N ARG A 200 -11.83 -11.62 8.12
CA ARG A 200 -10.45 -11.24 8.45
C ARG A 200 -10.14 -9.89 7.82
N GLN A 201 -9.36 -9.06 8.51
CA GLN A 201 -8.86 -7.81 7.95
C GLN A 201 -7.58 -8.06 7.17
N THR A 202 -7.49 -7.45 6.00
CA THR A 202 -6.25 -7.40 5.21
C THR A 202 -6.00 -5.94 4.85
N VAL A 203 -4.83 -5.42 5.22
CA VAL A 203 -4.43 -4.06 4.85
C VAL A 203 -3.45 -4.16 3.68
N ARG A 204 -3.80 -3.51 2.57
CA ARG A 204 -2.93 -3.38 1.40
C ARG A 204 -2.52 -1.92 1.26
N ILE A 205 -1.21 -1.68 1.20
CA ILE A 205 -0.67 -0.35 0.90
C ILE A 205 -0.37 -0.30 -0.58
N ASP A 206 -1.19 0.45 -1.31
CA ASP A 206 -1.01 0.70 -2.73
C ASP A 206 -0.46 2.11 -2.96
N ARG A 207 0.48 2.24 -3.90
CA ARG A 207 0.83 3.55 -4.47
C ARG A 207 -0.33 4.04 -5.34
N SER A 208 -0.62 5.35 -5.29
CA SER A 208 -1.58 5.96 -6.21
C SER A 208 -1.09 5.84 -7.66
N GLU A 209 -2.02 5.80 -8.62
CA GLU A 209 -1.66 5.78 -10.05
C GLU A 209 -0.83 7.02 -10.46
N GLU A 210 -1.10 8.17 -9.83
CA GLU A 210 -0.32 9.40 -10.02
C GLU A 210 1.11 9.24 -9.50
N GLN A 211 1.29 8.63 -8.33
CA GLN A 211 2.63 8.38 -7.79
C GLN A 211 3.39 7.36 -8.66
N LYS A 212 2.71 6.29 -9.11
CA LYS A 212 3.31 5.31 -10.04
C LYS A 212 3.77 5.98 -11.34
N ARG A 213 2.97 6.90 -11.90
CA ARG A 213 3.34 7.67 -13.10
C ARG A 213 4.51 8.61 -12.85
N ARG A 214 4.54 9.29 -11.70
CA ARG A 214 5.68 10.13 -11.32
C ARG A 214 6.97 9.33 -11.17
N ASP A 215 6.90 8.19 -10.48
CA ASP A 215 8.03 7.27 -10.32
C ASP A 215 8.54 6.82 -11.71
N LEU A 216 7.62 6.48 -12.62
CA LEU A 216 7.96 6.07 -13.98
C LEU A 216 8.63 7.20 -14.77
N HIS A 217 8.08 8.42 -14.73
CA HIS A 217 8.68 9.58 -15.40
C HIS A 217 10.06 9.94 -14.83
N GLN A 218 10.29 9.78 -13.52
CA GLN A 218 11.61 9.98 -12.93
C GLN A 218 12.61 8.91 -13.39
N LEU A 219 12.17 7.66 -13.55
CA LEU A 219 13.00 6.58 -14.09
C LEU A 219 13.32 6.80 -15.58
N GLU A 220 12.35 7.25 -16.37
CA GLU A 220 12.54 7.59 -17.79
C GLU A 220 13.51 8.78 -17.93
N ALA A 221 13.32 9.84 -17.14
CA ALA A 221 14.23 10.99 -17.12
C ALA A 221 15.65 10.63 -16.69
N ALA A 222 15.82 9.66 -15.79
CA ALA A 222 17.13 9.14 -15.40
C ALA A 222 17.77 8.26 -16.49
N ALA A 223 16.97 7.55 -17.30
CA ALA A 223 17.47 6.75 -18.42
C ALA A 223 17.95 7.63 -19.61
N ASP A 224 17.33 8.80 -19.80
CA ASP A 224 17.73 9.78 -20.82
C ASP A 224 18.93 10.65 -20.39
N ALA A 225 19.24 10.68 -19.10
CA ALA A 225 20.39 11.36 -18.53
C ALA A 225 21.71 10.56 -18.62
N ARG A 226 21.92 9.79 -19.71
CA ARG A 226 23.26 9.24 -19.99
C ARG A 226 24.26 10.37 -20.07
N SER A 227 25.28 10.30 -19.23
CA SER A 227 26.36 11.28 -19.22
C SER A 227 27.07 11.34 -20.58
N GLU A 228 27.64 12.48 -20.94
CA GLU A 228 28.46 12.62 -22.16
C GLU A 228 29.55 11.53 -22.21
N GLU A 229 30.08 11.17 -21.04
CA GLU A 229 31.10 10.13 -20.86
C GLU A 229 30.63 8.71 -21.19
N GLU A 230 29.40 8.35 -20.82
CA GLU A 230 28.81 7.07 -21.18
C GLU A 230 28.54 6.98 -22.68
N ARG A 231 28.10 8.08 -23.31
CA ARG A 231 27.90 8.13 -24.77
C ARG A 231 29.21 7.99 -25.53
N GLU A 232 30.26 8.68 -25.08
CA GLU A 232 31.60 8.55 -25.66
C GLU A 232 32.17 7.14 -25.47
N SER A 233 31.95 6.53 -24.30
CA SER A 233 32.34 5.15 -24.00
C SER A 233 31.62 4.14 -24.88
N GLU A 234 30.30 4.28 -25.06
CA GLU A 234 29.48 3.42 -25.91
C GLU A 234 29.92 3.45 -27.38
N GLN A 235 30.36 4.62 -27.88
CA GLN A 235 30.87 4.75 -29.24
C GLN A 235 32.25 4.12 -29.42
N LEU A 236 33.11 4.20 -28.41
CA LEU A 236 34.49 3.73 -28.47
C LEU A 236 34.62 2.22 -28.17
N LEU A 237 33.76 1.68 -27.30
CA LEU A 237 33.82 0.29 -26.84
C LEU A 237 33.82 -0.75 -27.98
N PRO A 238 32.94 -0.67 -29.01
CA PRO A 238 32.97 -1.61 -30.13
C PRO A 238 34.30 -1.63 -30.88
N LYS A 239 34.96 -0.47 -31.01
CA LYS A 239 36.27 -0.35 -31.67
C LYS A 239 37.38 -1.01 -30.86
N LEU A 240 37.34 -0.88 -29.53
CA LEU A 240 38.32 -1.52 -28.66
C LEU A 240 38.15 -3.05 -28.62
N LEU A 241 36.89 -3.52 -28.57
CA LEU A 241 36.59 -4.96 -28.60
C LEU A 241 37.02 -5.63 -29.91
N ALA A 242 37.02 -4.89 -31.03
CA ALA A 242 37.47 -5.41 -32.33
C ALA A 242 38.99 -5.69 -32.39
N VAL A 243 39.79 -5.03 -31.54
CA VAL A 243 41.26 -5.17 -31.51
C VAL A 243 41.71 -6.32 -30.60
N LEU A 244 40.82 -6.83 -29.74
CA LEU A 244 41.09 -7.96 -28.87
C LEU A 244 41.24 -9.26 -29.67
N ASN A 245 42.18 -10.11 -29.24
CA ASN A 245 42.26 -11.48 -29.73
C ASN A 245 41.18 -12.36 -29.05
N GLU A 246 41.00 -13.60 -29.53
CA GLU A 246 39.94 -14.47 -29.01
C GLU A 246 40.08 -14.80 -27.52
N GLU A 247 41.30 -14.95 -27.01
CA GLU A 247 41.56 -15.22 -25.60
C GLU A 247 41.19 -14.02 -24.72
N GLU A 248 41.55 -12.81 -25.14
CA GLU A 248 41.18 -11.57 -24.48
C GLU A 248 39.67 -11.33 -24.50
N LYS A 249 38.99 -11.60 -25.61
CA LYS A 249 37.52 -11.50 -25.67
C LYS A 249 36.85 -12.41 -24.64
N GLN A 250 37.32 -13.65 -24.50
CA GLN A 250 36.78 -14.59 -23.51
C GLN A 250 37.03 -14.11 -22.08
N ARG A 251 38.23 -13.58 -21.79
CA ARG A 251 38.56 -12.99 -20.48
C ARG A 251 37.65 -11.80 -20.14
N TRP A 252 37.39 -10.92 -21.11
CA TRP A 252 36.46 -9.80 -20.93
C TRP A 252 35.02 -10.27 -20.72
N LEU A 253 34.54 -11.25 -21.49
CA LEU A 253 33.20 -11.85 -21.31
C LEU A 253 33.01 -12.48 -19.93
N ASN A 254 34.09 -13.02 -19.34
CA ASN A 254 34.11 -13.56 -17.99
C ASN A 254 34.20 -12.47 -16.89
N GLY A 255 34.17 -11.19 -17.26
CA GLY A 255 34.17 -10.05 -16.35
C GLY A 255 35.55 -9.55 -15.94
N GLU A 256 36.63 -9.99 -16.60
CA GLU A 256 37.97 -9.50 -16.31
C GLU A 256 38.19 -8.10 -16.91
N ARG A 257 38.82 -7.21 -16.14
CA ARG A 257 39.18 -5.86 -16.60
C ARG A 257 40.43 -5.92 -17.46
N LEU A 258 40.26 -5.68 -18.76
CA LEU A 258 41.37 -5.67 -19.71
C LEU A 258 41.80 -4.25 -20.02
N SER A 259 43.11 -4.07 -20.18
CA SER A 259 43.73 -2.82 -20.57
C SER A 259 44.21 -2.92 -22.01
N VAL A 260 43.79 -2.00 -22.87
CA VAL A 260 44.19 -1.92 -24.27
C VAL A 260 45.11 -0.71 -24.46
N PRO A 261 46.42 -0.90 -24.69
CA PRO A 261 47.33 0.20 -24.97
C PRO A 261 46.94 0.95 -26.25
N LEU A 262 47.04 2.29 -26.25
CA LEU A 262 46.71 3.08 -27.44
C LEU A 262 47.58 2.72 -28.65
N SER A 263 48.84 2.31 -28.41
CA SER A 263 49.78 1.88 -29.45
C SER A 263 49.32 0.64 -30.25
N ARG A 264 48.38 -0.15 -29.70
CA ARG A 264 47.81 -1.32 -30.36
C ARG A 264 46.64 -0.97 -31.29
N LEU A 265 46.09 0.24 -31.19
CA LEU A 265 44.90 0.62 -31.93
C LEU A 265 45.21 0.99 -33.39
N PRO A 266 44.34 0.62 -34.35
CA PRO A 266 44.44 1.10 -35.72
C PRO A 266 44.16 2.61 -35.78
N ALA A 267 44.65 3.27 -36.84
CA ALA A 267 44.67 4.74 -36.94
C ALA A 267 43.28 5.41 -36.78
N ASP A 268 42.21 4.74 -37.23
CA ASP A 268 40.82 5.20 -37.16
C ASP A 268 40.21 5.10 -35.75
N ALA A 269 40.66 4.14 -34.94
CA ALA A 269 40.30 4.01 -33.53
C ALA A 269 41.22 4.85 -32.63
N PHE A 270 42.49 5.01 -33.03
CA PHE A 270 43.52 5.71 -32.29
C PHE A 270 43.14 7.17 -31.99
N THR A 271 42.76 7.95 -33.01
CA THR A 271 42.43 9.37 -32.83
C THR A 271 41.30 9.58 -31.83
N GLN A 272 40.23 8.80 -31.96
CA GLN A 272 39.08 8.88 -31.07
C GLN A 272 39.42 8.42 -29.64
N ALA A 273 40.25 7.37 -29.51
CA ALA A 273 40.71 6.86 -28.22
C ALA A 273 41.63 7.86 -27.50
N TYR A 274 42.51 8.55 -28.24
CA TYR A 274 43.39 9.58 -27.70
C TYR A 274 42.61 10.83 -27.28
N GLU A 275 41.64 11.28 -28.09
CA GLU A 275 40.74 12.38 -27.72
C GLU A 275 39.92 12.06 -26.47
N TYR A 276 39.40 10.84 -26.37
CA TYR A 276 38.71 10.35 -25.17
C TYR A 276 39.63 10.39 -23.95
N ALA A 277 40.86 9.87 -24.06
CA ALA A 277 41.86 9.92 -23.00
C ALA A 277 42.20 11.34 -22.57
N ALA A 278 42.40 12.24 -23.53
CA ALA A 278 42.70 13.65 -23.29
C ALA A 278 41.56 14.39 -22.58
N LYS A 279 40.31 14.15 -22.98
CA LYS A 279 39.13 14.73 -22.29
C LYS A 279 39.02 14.23 -20.86
N ARG A 280 39.20 12.92 -20.62
CA ARG A 280 39.17 12.32 -19.27
C ARG A 280 40.29 12.88 -18.40
N PHE A 281 41.50 13.02 -18.95
CA PHE A 281 42.63 13.64 -18.27
C PHE A 281 42.35 15.11 -17.90
N GLN A 282 41.81 15.92 -18.81
CA GLN A 282 41.44 17.30 -18.54
C GLN A 282 40.33 17.42 -17.48
N ARG A 283 39.35 16.52 -17.49
CA ARG A 283 38.31 16.46 -16.46
C ARG A 283 38.91 16.10 -15.10
N ALA A 284 39.81 15.12 -15.06
CA ALA A 284 40.47 14.69 -13.84
C ALA A 284 41.39 15.78 -13.26
N LEU A 285 42.13 16.51 -14.10
CA LEU A 285 42.94 17.66 -13.67
C LEU A 285 42.12 18.74 -12.94
N LYS A 286 40.84 18.91 -13.29
CA LYS A 286 39.95 19.87 -12.62
C LYS A 286 39.48 19.37 -11.24
N THR A 287 39.55 18.07 -10.98
CA THR A 287 39.06 17.44 -9.74
C THR A 287 40.16 16.99 -8.78
N PHE A 288 41.42 16.88 -9.24
CA PHE A 288 42.54 16.55 -8.37
C PHE A 288 42.89 17.71 -7.42
N PRO A 289 43.15 17.43 -6.13
CA PRO A 289 43.82 18.38 -5.25
C PRO A 289 45.20 18.73 -5.83
N SER A 290 45.62 19.99 -5.71
CA SER A 290 46.85 20.53 -6.32
C SER A 290 48.13 19.74 -5.98
N GLU A 291 48.16 19.06 -4.84
CA GLU A 291 49.28 18.25 -4.35
C GLU A 291 49.41 16.88 -5.03
N TYR A 292 48.33 16.39 -5.67
CA TYR A 292 48.26 15.08 -6.35
C TYR A 292 47.93 15.21 -7.84
N ALA A 293 47.98 16.43 -8.37
CA ALA A 293 47.66 16.69 -9.77
C ALA A 293 48.71 16.03 -10.68
N PRO A 294 48.29 15.21 -11.67
CA PRO A 294 49.22 14.62 -12.62
C PRO A 294 49.94 15.70 -13.44
N PRO A 295 51.17 15.45 -13.93
CA PRO A 295 51.92 16.41 -14.74
C PRO A 295 51.16 16.82 -16.01
N PRO A 296 51.20 18.09 -16.43
CA PRO A 296 50.46 18.56 -17.61
C PRO A 296 50.92 17.89 -18.92
N ASP A 297 52.15 17.37 -18.97
CA ASP A 297 52.72 16.63 -20.09
C ASP A 297 52.52 15.11 -20.01
N LEU A 298 51.72 14.60 -19.07
CA LEU A 298 51.59 13.15 -18.83
C LEU A 298 51.07 12.37 -20.07
N LEU A 299 50.27 13.01 -20.92
CA LEU A 299 49.78 12.40 -22.17
C LEU A 299 50.76 12.49 -23.35
N SER A 300 51.94 13.06 -23.15
CA SER A 300 52.92 13.27 -24.24
C SER A 300 53.50 11.96 -24.79
N ASN A 301 53.51 10.89 -24.01
CA ASN A 301 53.96 9.57 -24.44
C ASN A 301 52.79 8.60 -24.60
N ILE A 302 52.44 8.28 -25.85
CA ILE A 302 51.32 7.41 -26.21
C ILE A 302 51.51 5.97 -25.66
N GLU A 303 52.75 5.50 -25.54
CA GLU A 303 53.04 4.15 -25.02
C GLU A 303 52.61 3.95 -23.57
N ASP A 304 52.42 5.04 -22.84
CA ASP A 304 52.08 5.02 -21.42
C ASP A 304 50.58 5.16 -21.17
N ILE A 305 49.76 5.22 -22.23
CA ILE A 305 48.30 5.37 -22.15
C ILE A 305 47.63 4.06 -22.56
N SER A 306 46.73 3.57 -21.72
CA SER A 306 45.88 2.42 -22.00
C SER A 306 44.42 2.69 -21.63
N LEU A 307 43.50 2.10 -22.38
CA LEU A 307 42.07 2.15 -22.08
C LEU A 307 41.64 0.87 -21.38
N VAL A 308 41.10 1.01 -20.18
CA VAL A 308 40.60 -0.11 -19.39
C VAL A 308 39.13 -0.32 -19.74
N LEU A 309 38.85 -1.48 -20.32
CA LEU A 309 37.51 -1.86 -20.73
C LEU A 309 36.61 -2.02 -19.49
N PRO A 310 35.37 -1.51 -19.54
CA PRO A 310 34.40 -1.76 -18.49
C PRO A 310 34.07 -3.24 -18.42
N SER A 311 33.72 -3.73 -17.24
CA SER A 311 33.04 -5.03 -17.14
C SER A 311 31.71 -5.00 -17.92
N PRO A 312 31.15 -6.13 -18.37
CA PRO A 312 29.86 -6.14 -19.08
C PRO A 312 28.67 -5.51 -18.31
N SER A 313 28.81 -5.28 -17.00
CA SER A 313 27.85 -4.59 -16.14
C SER A 313 28.10 -3.08 -15.96
N GLU A 314 29.22 -2.55 -16.48
CA GLU A 314 29.62 -1.15 -16.41
C GLU A 314 29.53 -0.50 -17.81
N THR A 315 29.37 0.83 -17.85
CA THR A 315 29.14 1.59 -19.09
C THR A 315 30.31 2.51 -19.49
N VAL A 316 31.31 2.66 -18.63
CA VAL A 316 32.36 3.68 -18.77
C VAL A 316 33.75 3.07 -18.96
N ILE A 317 34.45 3.48 -20.02
CA ILE A 317 35.86 3.14 -20.25
C ILE A 317 36.74 4.01 -19.37
N ARG A 318 37.65 3.42 -18.60
CA ARG A 318 38.61 4.17 -17.78
C ARG A 318 39.91 4.38 -18.53
N VAL A 319 40.65 5.41 -18.17
CA VAL A 319 41.93 5.74 -18.80
C VAL A 319 43.04 5.47 -17.80
N PHE A 320 43.95 4.59 -18.17
CA PHE A 320 45.14 4.29 -17.40
C PHE A 320 46.32 5.03 -18.02
N VAL A 321 47.04 5.82 -17.23
CA VAL A 321 48.24 6.54 -17.68
C VAL A 321 49.38 6.31 -16.71
N ARG A 322 50.54 5.86 -17.22
CA ARG A 322 51.73 5.60 -16.41
C ARG A 322 52.73 6.76 -16.48
N ASP A 323 53.07 7.36 -15.34
CA ASP A 323 54.18 8.30 -15.24
C ASP A 323 55.48 7.52 -15.01
N ARG A 324 56.31 7.34 -16.05
CA ARG A 324 57.61 6.67 -15.92
C ARG A 324 58.63 7.48 -15.10
N ARG A 325 58.51 8.80 -15.01
CA ARG A 325 59.47 9.66 -14.29
C ARG A 325 59.29 9.52 -12.80
N GLN A 326 58.06 9.40 -12.34
CA GLN A 326 57.70 9.24 -10.93
C GLN A 326 57.40 7.78 -10.56
N ASN A 327 57.29 6.89 -11.55
CA ASN A 327 56.85 5.51 -11.42
C ASN A 327 55.50 5.39 -10.69
N VAL A 328 54.54 6.24 -11.09
CA VAL A 328 53.17 6.31 -10.54
C VAL A 328 52.16 6.01 -11.65
N ASP A 329 51.12 5.27 -11.31
CA ASP A 329 50.03 4.92 -12.21
C ASP A 329 48.76 5.71 -11.87
N TYR A 330 48.15 6.32 -12.89
CA TYR A 330 46.91 7.09 -12.77
C TYR A 330 45.78 6.33 -13.45
N LEU A 331 44.71 6.03 -12.71
CA LEU A 331 43.46 5.50 -13.27
C LEU A 331 42.39 6.59 -13.21
N LEU A 332 41.99 7.08 -14.38
CA LEU A 332 41.20 8.29 -14.57
C LEU A 332 39.77 7.98 -15.03
#